data_AF-A0A315QTM0-F1
#
_entry.id   AF-A0A315QTM0-F1
#
_cell.length_a   1.000
_cell.length_b   1.000
_cell.length_c   1.000
_cell.angle_alpha   90.00
_cell.angle_beta   90.00
_cell.angle_gamma   90.00
#
_symmetry.space_group_name_H-M   'P 1'
#
loop_
_entity.id
_entity.type
_entity.pdbx_description
1 polymer ?
#
loop_
_entity_poly.entity_id
_entity_poly.type
_entity_poly.pdbx_seq_one_letter_code
_entity_poly.pdbx_strand_id
1 'polypeptide(L)'
;IDDDFSHSLFDLLENKYDLEIKYAVAEIIPVTAKDKLMEKLNVKKHSPILLLEQMHYDNQERLFLYSKNYFRSDQFQFKVLRSR
;
A
#
# COMPACT_ATOMS: atom_id res chain seq x y z
N ILE A 1 17.31 13.90 6.17
CA ILE A 1 16.07 13.12 6.37
C ILE A 1 16.41 12.08 7.42
N ASP A 2 15.76 12.18 8.58
CA ASP A 2 15.95 11.24 9.68
C ASP A 2 15.21 9.92 9.37
N ASP A 3 15.76 8.80 9.84
CA ASP A 3 15.24 7.44 9.55
C ASP A 3 14.12 7.03 10.52
N ASP A 4 13.24 7.96 10.86
CA ASP A 4 12.17 7.75 11.85
C ASP A 4 10.77 7.54 11.22
N PHE A 5 10.69 7.54 9.89
CA PHE A 5 9.44 7.40 9.10
C PHE A 5 8.37 8.45 9.44
N SER A 6 8.74 9.56 10.07
CA SER A 6 7.81 10.67 10.39
C SER A 6 7.37 11.46 9.14
N HIS A 7 8.12 11.29 8.04
CA HIS A 7 7.88 11.90 6.74
C HIS A 7 7.62 10.84 5.66
N SER A 8 7.40 11.27 4.42
CA SER A 8 7.19 10.37 3.28
C SER A 8 8.33 9.35 3.17
N LEU A 9 7.97 8.07 3.28
CA LEU A 9 8.90 6.97 3.05
C LEU A 9 9.48 7.03 1.63
N PHE A 10 8.69 7.45 0.64
CA PHE A 10 9.16 7.57 -0.74
C PHE A 10 10.23 8.65 -0.87
N ASP A 11 10.05 9.80 -0.20
CA ASP A 11 11.04 10.87 -0.23
C ASP A 11 12.35 10.44 0.46
N LEU A 12 12.26 9.62 1.52
CA LEU A 12 13.43 9.03 2.16
C LEU A 12 14.16 8.08 1.21
N LEU A 13 13.43 7.16 0.56
CA LEU A 13 14.00 6.18 -0.38
C LEU A 13 14.66 6.86 -1.58
N GLU A 14 14.02 7.87 -2.15
CA GLU A 14 14.54 8.63 -3.29
C GLU A 14 15.74 9.48 -2.89
N ASN A 15 15.58 10.38 -1.92
CA ASN A 15 16.59 11.41 -1.67
C ASN A 15 17.80 10.92 -0.85
N LYS A 16 17.64 9.89 -0.01
CA LYS A 16 18.72 9.37 0.83
C LYS A 16 19.35 8.11 0.27
N TYR A 17 18.56 7.23 -0.34
CA TYR A 17 19.02 5.92 -0.79
C TYR A 17 19.14 5.79 -2.32
N ASP A 18 18.78 6.83 -3.08
CA ASP A 18 18.82 6.83 -4.56
C ASP A 18 17.96 5.68 -5.14
N LEU A 19 16.85 5.38 -4.47
CA LEU A 19 15.88 4.34 -4.86
C LEU A 19 14.61 4.99 -5.40
N GLU A 20 14.63 5.33 -6.68
CA GLU A 20 13.48 5.89 -7.40
C GLU A 20 12.46 4.79 -7.77
N ILE A 21 11.18 5.01 -7.44
CA ILE A 21 10.08 4.16 -7.86
C ILE A 21 9.69 4.52 -9.30
N LYS A 22 9.92 3.60 -10.24
CA LYS A 22 9.50 3.80 -11.64
C LYS A 22 8.03 3.46 -11.85
N TYR A 23 7.60 2.32 -11.33
CA TYR A 23 6.21 1.89 -11.38
C TYR A 23 5.91 0.94 -10.23
N ALA A 24 4.62 0.69 -10.00
CA ALA A 24 4.17 -0.34 -9.08
C ALA A 24 3.14 -1.24 -9.76
N VAL A 25 3.25 -2.54 -9.54
CA VAL A 25 2.17 -3.48 -9.81
C VAL A 25 1.30 -3.52 -8.57
N ALA A 26 0.01 -3.22 -8.74
CA ALA A 26 -0.95 -3.14 -7.64
C ALA A 26 -2.10 -4.13 -7.84
N GLU A 27 -2.40 -4.89 -6.79
CA GLU A 27 -3.56 -5.77 -6.72
C GLU A 27 -4.56 -5.23 -5.70
N ILE A 28 -5.82 -5.09 -6.11
CA ILE A 28 -6.93 -4.69 -5.24
C ILE A 28 -7.75 -5.95 -4.94
N ILE A 29 -7.67 -6.44 -3.70
CA ILE A 29 -8.20 -7.73 -3.29
C ILE A 29 -9.27 -7.53 -2.20
N PRO A 30 -10.51 -8.00 -2.39
CA PRO A 30 -11.47 -8.04 -1.30
C PRO A 30 -11.07 -9.12 -0.28
N VAL A 31 -10.98 -8.75 0.99
CA VAL A 31 -10.65 -9.69 2.07
C VAL A 31 -11.59 -9.53 3.26
N THR A 32 -11.72 -10.58 4.05
CA THR A 32 -12.50 -10.56 5.29
C THR A 32 -11.59 -10.21 6.47
N ALA A 33 -11.97 -9.22 7.28
CA ALA A 33 -11.21 -8.83 8.45
C ALA A 33 -11.09 -9.99 9.46
N LYS A 34 -9.84 -10.28 9.87
CA LYS A 34 -9.48 -11.21 10.95
C LYS A 34 -9.14 -10.44 12.23
N ASP A 35 -9.01 -11.13 13.36
CA ASP A 35 -8.91 -10.55 14.70
C ASP A 35 -7.97 -9.33 14.81
N LYS A 36 -6.71 -9.44 14.34
CA LYS A 36 -5.74 -8.32 14.38
C LYS A 36 -6.20 -7.10 13.56
N LEU A 37 -6.79 -7.31 12.38
CA LEU A 37 -7.25 -6.23 11.51
C LEU A 37 -8.55 -5.62 12.04
N MET A 38 -9.41 -6.43 12.66
CA MET A 38 -10.63 -5.95 13.31
C MET A 38 -10.31 -4.94 14.41
N GLU A 39 -9.35 -5.27 15.28
CA GLU A 39 -8.90 -4.40 16.37
C GLU A 39 -8.24 -3.13 15.81
N LYS A 40 -7.28 -3.28 14.89
CA LYS A 40 -6.52 -2.14 14.35
C LYS A 40 -7.37 -1.17 13.52
N LEU A 41 -8.34 -1.68 12.76
CA LEU A 41 -9.20 -0.86 11.90
C LEU A 41 -10.52 -0.48 12.57
N ASN A 42 -10.79 -0.99 13.77
CA ASN A 42 -12.06 -0.81 14.48
C ASN A 42 -13.27 -1.14 13.59
N VAL A 43 -13.31 -2.37 13.08
CA VAL A 43 -14.40 -2.91 12.25
C VAL A 43 -15.02 -4.15 12.88
N LYS A 44 -16.24 -4.48 12.46
CA LYS A 44 -16.95 -5.66 12.97
C LYS A 44 -16.26 -6.96 12.52
N LYS A 45 -16.52 -8.04 13.25
CA LYS A 45 -16.07 -9.37 12.85
C LYS A 45 -16.60 -9.71 11.47
N HIS A 46 -15.73 -10.27 10.63
CA HIS A 46 -16.05 -10.63 9.26
C HIS A 46 -16.45 -9.47 8.34
N SER A 47 -16.17 -8.22 8.71
CA SER A 47 -16.38 -7.08 7.81
C SER A 47 -15.54 -7.24 6.53
N PRO A 48 -16.11 -6.95 5.35
CA PRO A 48 -15.34 -6.84 4.12
C PRO A 48 -14.44 -5.61 4.19
N ILE A 49 -13.17 -5.81 3.88
CA ILE A 49 -12.16 -4.75 3.76
C ILE A 49 -11.42 -4.93 2.42
N LEU A 50 -10.78 -3.88 1.95
CA LEU A 50 -9.97 -3.93 0.74
C LEU A 50 -8.50 -4.03 1.12
N LEU A 51 -7.79 -4.96 0.50
CA LEU A 51 -6.34 -5.05 0.55
C LEU A 51 -5.79 -4.53 -0.76
N LEU A 52 -4.90 -3.55 -0.67
CA LEU A 52 -4.03 -3.12 -1.75
C LEU A 52 -2.65 -3.73 -1.52
N GLU A 53 -2.29 -4.74 -2.31
CA GLU A 53 -0.92 -5.26 -2.35
C GLU A 53 -0.16 -4.56 -3.47
N GLN A 54 1.07 -4.12 -3.18
CA GLN A 54 1.87 -3.36 -4.14
C GLN A 54 3.30 -3.84 -4.17
N MET A 55 3.83 -4.00 -5.38
CA MET A 55 5.24 -4.30 -5.67
C MET A 55 5.82 -3.13 -6.45
N HIS A 56 6.80 -2.43 -5.87
CA HIS A 56 7.41 -1.25 -6.46
C HIS A 56 8.76 -1.60 -7.09
N TYR A 57 8.93 -1.18 -8.34
CA TYR A 57 10.10 -1.47 -9.16
C TYR A 57 10.84 -0.18 -9.51
N ASP A 58 12.17 -0.27 -9.58
CA ASP A 58 13.02 0.82 -10.04
C ASP A 58 13.26 0.79 -11.56
N ASN A 59 14.06 1.73 -12.06
CA ASN A 59 14.44 1.81 -13.48
C ASN A 59 15.27 0.61 -13.99
N GLN A 60 15.73 -0.28 -13.10
CA GLN A 60 16.48 -1.50 -13.43
C GLN A 60 15.61 -2.77 -13.30
N GLU A 61 14.29 -2.62 -13.20
CA GLU A 61 13.33 -3.71 -13.00
C GLU A 61 13.54 -4.48 -11.68
N ARG A 62 14.19 -3.86 -10.68
CA ARG A 62 14.40 -4.48 -9.37
C ARG A 62 13.23 -4.18 -8.44
N LEU A 63 12.62 -5.23 -7.89
CA LEU A 63 11.65 -5.09 -6.80
C LEU A 63 12.40 -4.73 -5.51
N PHE A 64 12.11 -3.55 -4.95
CA PHE A 64 12.77 -3.11 -3.71
C PHE A 64 11.79 -2.75 -2.58
N LEU A 65 10.51 -2.60 -2.88
CA LEU A 65 9.48 -2.32 -1.87
C LEU A 65 8.21 -3.13 -2.15
N TYR A 66 7.79 -3.87 -1.13
CA TYR A 66 6.51 -4.60 -1.10
C TYR A 66 5.66 -4.06 0.04
N SER A 67 4.39 -3.76 -0.23
CA SER A 67 3.47 -3.25 0.79
C SER A 67 2.09 -3.92 0.73
N LYS A 68 1.46 -3.96 1.91
CA LYS A 68 0.06 -4.39 2.11
C LYS A 68 -0.69 -3.31 2.87
N ASN A 69 -1.60 -2.62 2.18
CA ASN A 69 -2.43 -1.60 2.79
C ASN A 69 -3.86 -2.12 2.94
N TYR A 70 -4.38 -2.12 4.16
CA TYR A 70 -5.74 -2.58 4.46
C TYR A 70 -6.66 -1.38 4.69
N PHE A 71 -7.71 -1.30 3.90
CA PHE A 71 -8.65 -0.20 3.90
C PHE A 71 -10.03 -0.65 4.32
N ARG A 72 -10.66 0.13 5.20
CA ARG A 72 -12.05 -0.08 5.53
C ARG A 72 -12.92 0.32 4.36
N SER A 73 -13.84 -0.56 3.97
CA SER A 73 -14.72 -0.35 2.82
C SER A 73 -15.68 0.85 2.98
N ASP A 74 -15.90 1.32 4.21
CA ASP A 74 -16.74 2.49 4.52
C ASP A 74 -15.97 3.83 4.49
N GLN A 75 -14.64 3.79 4.40
CA GLN A 75 -13.79 4.99 4.48
C GLN A 75 -13.01 5.26 3.18
N PHE A 76 -12.83 4.25 2.33
CA PHE A 76 -12.00 4.35 1.13
C PHE A 76 -12.72 3.83 -0.10
N GLN A 77 -12.47 4.51 -1.22
CA GLN A 77 -12.92 4.11 -2.55
C GLN A 77 -11.75 4.19 -3.53
N PHE A 78 -11.51 3.13 -4.29
CA PHE A 78 -10.54 3.14 -5.38
C PHE A 78 -11.23 3.53 -6.69
N LYS A 79 -10.65 4.51 -7.39
CA LYS A 79 -11.07 4.88 -8.74
C LYS A 79 -9.99 4.45 -9.72
N VAL A 80 -10.35 3.58 -10.66
CA VAL A 80 -9.45 3.11 -11.72
C VAL A 80 -9.88 3.72 -13.04
N LEU A 81 -8.97 4.46 -13.69
CA LEU A 81 -9.15 4.93 -15.05
C LEU A 81 -8.51 3.92 -16.01
N ARG A 82 -9.32 3.35 -16.90
CA ARG A 82 -8.84 2.47 -17.97
C ARG A 82 -9.13 3.10 -19.33
N SER A 83 -8.10 3.48 -20.07
CA SER A 83 -8.19 3.78 -21.50
C SER A 83 -8.11 2.48 -22.32
N ARG A 84 -8.68 2.50 -23.53
CA ARG A 84 -8.64 1.40 -24.50
C ARG A 84 -7.71 1.74 -25.65
#